data_AF-A0A5N3PGQ5-F1
#
_entry.id   AF-A0A5N3PGQ5-F1
#
_cell.length_a   1.000
_cell.length_b   1.000
_cell.length_c   1.000
_cell.angle_alpha   90.00
_cell.angle_beta   90.00
_cell.angle_gamma   90.00
#
_symmetry.space_group_name_H-M   'P 1'
#
loop_
_entity.id
_entity.type
_entity.pdbx_description
1 polymer ?
#
loop_
_entity_poly.entity_id
_entity_poly.type
_entity_poly.pdbx_seq_one_letter_code
_entity_poly.pdbx_strand_id
1 'polypeptide(L)'
;MICLLAGSKIAPLLAGAITLAWTHSVEKTTWEEDWRATPAGLELVEARVQGSGAGMDPPPGARLVDGTWRWRPDLAPQSEIVMRRSGATADWRICIAGQCRTMDSYVPADADPVVMKVCEG
;
A
#
# COMPACT_ATOMS: atom_id res chain seq x y z
N MET A 1 12.49 -9.16 2.35
CA MET A 1 12.51 -7.96 1.48
C MET A 1 11.23 -7.95 0.68
N ILE A 2 10.70 -6.78 0.30
CA ILE A 2 9.48 -6.63 -0.50
C ILE A 2 9.84 -6.43 -1.97
N CYS A 3 9.09 -7.08 -2.85
CA CYS A 3 9.22 -7.01 -4.31
C CYS A 3 7.89 -6.60 -4.95
N LEU A 4 7.99 -5.89 -6.08
CA LEU A 4 6.88 -5.64 -7.00
C LEU A 4 7.01 -6.53 -8.23
N LEU A 5 5.90 -7.10 -8.67
CA LEU A 5 5.81 -7.91 -9.87
C LEU A 5 4.89 -7.22 -10.87
N ALA A 6 5.36 -7.09 -12.11
CA ALA A 6 4.64 -6.49 -13.22
C ALA A 6 4.85 -7.36 -14.46
N GLY A 7 3.90 -8.27 -14.71
CA GLY A 7 4.07 -9.33 -15.71
C GLY A 7 5.27 -10.21 -15.38
N SER A 8 6.27 -10.28 -16.27
CA SER A 8 7.50 -11.02 -16.06
C SER A 8 8.60 -10.24 -15.33
N LYS A 9 8.39 -8.95 -15.03
CA LYS A 9 9.38 -8.12 -14.34
C LYS A 9 9.22 -8.24 -12.83
N ILE A 10 10.35 -8.39 -12.14
CA ILE A 10 10.46 -8.34 -10.68
C ILE A 10 11.31 -7.14 -10.32
N ALA A 11 10.79 -6.25 -9.48
CA ALA A 11 11.47 -5.06 -8.99
C ALA A 11 11.61 -5.14 -7.45
N PRO A 12 12.80 -5.47 -6.92
CA PRO A 12 13.03 -5.47 -5.48
C PRO A 12 13.06 -4.04 -4.95
N LEU A 13 12.30 -3.77 -3.89
CA LEU A 13 12.28 -2.47 -3.23
C LEU A 13 13.48 -2.25 -2.29
N LEU A 14 14.27 -3.30 -2.05
CA LEU A 14 15.40 -3.30 -1.11
C LEU A 14 15.02 -2.91 0.33
N ALA A 15 13.74 -3.01 0.67
CA ALA A 15 13.19 -2.70 1.98
C ALA A 15 12.39 -3.88 2.55
N GLY A 16 12.43 -4.03 3.88
CA GLY A 16 11.59 -4.98 4.62
C GLY A 16 10.27 -4.38 5.10
N ALA A 17 10.14 -3.06 5.07
CA ALA A 17 8.93 -2.33 5.44
C ALA A 17 8.77 -1.12 4.53
N ILE A 18 7.53 -0.86 4.11
CA ILE A 18 7.16 0.25 3.22
C ILE A 18 5.82 0.83 3.64
N THR A 19 5.57 2.08 3.30
CA THR A 19 4.23 2.66 3.31
C THR A 19 3.70 2.69 1.90
N LEU A 20 2.53 2.09 1.67
CA LEU A 20 1.78 2.16 0.43
C LEU A 20 0.72 3.24 0.58
N ALA A 21 0.67 4.22 -0.33
CA ALA A 21 -0.27 5.32 -0.27
C ALA A 21 -1.01 5.52 -1.59
N TRP A 22 -2.31 5.77 -1.52
CA TRP A 22 -3.15 6.05 -2.69
C TRP A 22 -4.29 7.00 -2.34
N THR A 23 -4.89 7.59 -3.37
CA THR A 23 -6.09 8.41 -3.22
C THR A 23 -7.31 7.60 -3.64
N HIS A 24 -8.32 7.52 -2.77
CA HIS A 24 -9.57 6.87 -3.13
C HIS A 24 -10.29 7.67 -4.22
N SER A 25 -10.67 7.01 -5.30
CA SER A 25 -11.14 7.68 -6.52
C SER A 25 -12.44 8.43 -6.33
N VAL A 26 -13.32 7.97 -5.44
CA VAL A 26 -14.62 8.58 -5.14
C VAL A 26 -14.47 9.67 -4.09
N GLU A 27 -13.96 9.30 -2.91
CA GLU A 27 -13.88 10.19 -1.75
C GLU A 27 -12.77 11.24 -1.85
N LYS A 28 -11.81 11.06 -2.77
CA LYS A 28 -10.63 11.92 -2.93
C LYS A 28 -9.77 12.05 -1.66
N THR A 29 -9.93 11.13 -0.72
CA THR A 29 -9.15 11.04 0.52
C THR A 29 -7.91 10.17 0.31
N THR A 30 -6.84 10.51 1.04
CA THR A 30 -5.60 9.72 1.03
C THR A 30 -5.73 8.57 2.01
N TRP A 31 -5.41 7.38 1.52
CA TRP A 31 -5.21 6.18 2.33
C TRP A 31 -3.73 5.83 2.36
N GLU A 32 -3.25 5.39 3.52
CA GLU A 32 -1.89 4.93 3.70
C GLU A 32 -1.87 3.64 4.52
N GLU A 33 -1.00 2.72 4.13
CA GLU A 33 -0.83 1.43 4.79
C GLU A 33 0.65 1.11 4.99
N ASP A 34 1.01 0.76 6.22
CA ASP A 34 2.35 0.33 6.55
C ASP A 34 2.44 -1.19 6.46
N TRP A 35 3.18 -1.67 5.48
CA TRP A 35 3.38 -3.08 5.20
C TRP A 35 4.77 -3.53 5.64
N ARG A 36 4.85 -4.71 6.25
CA ARG A 36 6.12 -5.34 6.65
C ARG A 36 6.23 -6.75 6.09
N ALA A 37 7.37 -7.07 5.49
CA ALA A 37 7.72 -8.43 5.12
C ALA A 37 8.07 -9.26 6.37
N THR A 38 7.40 -10.40 6.51
CA THR A 38 7.62 -11.39 7.56
C THR A 38 7.81 -12.78 6.93
N PRO A 39 8.27 -13.80 7.70
CA PRO A 39 8.30 -15.18 7.22
C PRO A 39 6.93 -15.74 6.83
N ALA A 40 5.83 -15.19 7.39
CA ALA A 40 4.46 -15.63 7.09
C ALA A 40 3.84 -14.90 5.88
N GLY A 41 4.48 -13.84 5.36
CA GLY A 41 3.95 -13.00 4.30
C GLY A 41 4.04 -11.50 4.63
N LEU A 42 3.22 -10.70 3.96
CA LEU A 42 3.09 -9.26 4.18
C LEU A 42 2.12 -8.99 5.32
N GLU A 43 2.62 -8.44 6.42
CA GLU A 43 1.81 -7.99 7.55
C GLU A 43 1.44 -6.52 7.39
N LEU A 44 0.14 -6.21 7.52
CA LEU A 44 -0.36 -4.84 7.58
C LEU A 44 -0.30 -4.33 9.03
N VAL A 45 0.65 -3.44 9.31
CA VAL A 45 0.98 -3.01 10.68
C VAL A 45 0.10 -1.83 11.11
N GLU A 46 -0.16 -0.89 10.21
CA GLU A 46 -1.01 0.27 10.46
C GLU A 46 -1.72 0.67 9.16
N ALA A 47 -2.97 1.08 9.27
CA ALA A 47 -3.72 1.72 8.19
C ALA A 47 -4.19 3.10 8.62
N ARG A 48 -4.24 4.03 7.67
CA ARG A 48 -4.56 5.44 7.90
C ARG A 48 -5.42 6.02 6.80
N VAL A 49 -6.37 6.87 7.19
CA VAL A 49 -7.20 7.62 6.23
C VAL A 49 -7.47 9.04 6.71
N GLN A 50 -7.33 9.99 5.79
CA GLN A 50 -7.71 11.39 6.02
C GLN A 50 -9.22 11.55 5.79
N GLY A 51 -10.02 11.42 6.85
CA GLY A 51 -11.48 11.59 6.81
C GLY A 51 -12.29 10.27 6.89
N SER A 52 -13.61 10.40 6.87
CA SER A 52 -14.59 9.31 6.84
C SER A 52 -15.54 9.54 5.67
N GLY A 53 -15.90 8.51 4.91
CA GLY A 53 -16.62 8.63 3.64
C GLY A 53 -17.03 7.27 3.08
N ALA A 54 -17.78 7.25 1.97
CA ALA A 54 -18.41 6.02 1.48
C ALA A 54 -17.38 4.91 1.17
N GLY A 55 -17.49 3.80 1.90
CA GLY A 55 -16.60 2.65 1.76
C GLY A 55 -15.21 2.81 2.37
N MET A 56 -14.95 3.93 3.07
CA MET A 56 -13.67 4.28 3.68
C MET A 56 -13.83 4.60 5.18
N ASP A 57 -14.87 4.06 5.80
CA ASP A 57 -15.14 4.30 7.21
C ASP A 57 -14.11 3.58 8.09
N PRO A 58 -13.43 4.30 9.00
CA PRO A 58 -12.53 3.68 9.95
C PRO A 58 -13.26 2.64 10.80
N PRO A 59 -12.64 1.49 11.11
CA PRO A 59 -13.30 0.47 11.92
C PRO A 59 -13.51 0.94 13.37
N PRO A 60 -14.41 0.27 14.12
CA PRO A 60 -14.55 0.48 15.56
C PRO A 60 -13.18 0.30 16.25
N GLY A 61 -12.73 1.34 16.95
CA GLY A 61 -11.42 1.36 17.61
C GLY A 61 -10.32 2.12 16.87
N ALA A 62 -10.59 2.62 15.66
CA ALA A 62 -9.73 3.61 15.03
C ALA A 62 -9.63 4.88 15.88
N ARG A 63 -8.45 5.48 15.89
CA ARG A 63 -8.16 6.69 16.67
C ARG A 63 -7.91 7.84 15.72
N LEU A 64 -8.55 8.98 16.00
CA LEU A 64 -8.29 10.21 15.28
C LEU A 64 -7.04 10.88 15.88
N VAL A 65 -6.00 11.03 15.08
CA VAL A 65 -4.74 11.68 15.45
C VAL A 65 -4.43 12.73 14.38
N ASP A 66 -4.38 14.00 14.78
CA ASP A 66 -4.09 15.13 13.89
C ASP A 66 -4.94 15.15 12.60
N GLY A 67 -6.24 14.86 12.73
CA GLY A 67 -7.18 14.83 11.60
C GLY A 67 -7.08 13.59 10.70
N THR A 68 -6.23 12.62 11.05
CA THR A 68 -6.09 11.34 10.34
C THR A 68 -6.55 10.20 11.22
N TRP A 69 -7.45 9.35 10.73
CA TRP A 69 -7.82 8.13 11.42
C TRP A 69 -6.71 7.10 11.27
N ARG A 70 -6.34 6.44 12.37
CA ARG A 70 -5.30 5.41 12.40
C ARG A 70 -5.77 4.20 13.18
N TRP A 71 -5.45 3.02 12.70
CA TRP A 71 -5.73 1.76 13.40
C TRP A 71 -4.75 0.67 12.98
N ARG A 72 -4.68 -0.38 13.79
CA ARG A 72 -4.03 -1.64 13.42
C ARG A 72 -5.09 -2.59 12.86
N PRO A 73 -5.04 -2.95 11.57
CA PRO A 73 -5.99 -3.91 11.01
C PRO A 73 -5.82 -5.30 11.65
N ASP A 74 -6.94 -5.97 11.92
CA ASP A 74 -6.94 -7.38 12.31
C ASP A 74 -6.98 -8.24 11.02
N LEU A 75 -5.86 -8.22 10.30
CA LEU A 75 -5.67 -8.92 9.04
C LEU A 75 -4.49 -9.88 9.17
N ALA A 76 -4.73 -11.16 8.89
CA ALA A 76 -3.64 -12.13 8.84
C ALA A 76 -2.60 -11.73 7.76
N PRO A 77 -1.33 -12.13 7.89
CA PRO A 77 -0.33 -11.87 6.86
C PRO A 77 -0.80 -12.34 5.47
N GLN A 78 -0.68 -11.45 4.49
CA GLN A 78 -1.11 -11.70 3.11
C GLN A 78 0.04 -12.29 2.30
N SER A 79 -0.24 -13.26 1.43
CA SER A 79 0.76 -13.80 0.51
C SER A 79 1.16 -12.77 -0.55
N GLU A 80 0.19 -11.97 -1.00
CA GLU A 80 0.37 -10.95 -2.02
C GLU A 80 -0.67 -9.84 -1.88
N ILE A 81 -0.33 -8.64 -2.38
CA ILE A 81 -1.23 -7.50 -2.50
C ILE A 81 -1.30 -7.11 -3.97
N VAL A 82 -2.49 -7.16 -4.56
CA VAL A 82 -2.73 -6.84 -5.97
C VAL A 82 -3.18 -5.39 -6.09
N MET A 83 -2.33 -4.56 -6.68
CA MET A 83 -2.60 -3.15 -6.93
C MET A 83 -2.99 -2.97 -8.39
N ARG A 84 -4.19 -2.40 -8.62
CA ARG A 84 -4.66 -2.06 -9.96
C ARG A 84 -4.48 -0.58 -10.27
N ARG A 85 -4.22 -0.26 -11.53
CA ARG A 85 -4.08 1.11 -12.05
C ARG A 85 -5.19 1.38 -13.06
N SER A 86 -6.30 1.92 -12.58
CA SER A 86 -7.44 2.26 -13.45
C SER A 86 -7.18 3.47 -14.36
N GLY A 87 -6.12 4.24 -14.12
CA GLY A 87 -5.84 5.51 -14.80
C GLY A 87 -6.80 6.66 -14.41
N ALA A 88 -7.80 6.39 -13.57
CA ALA A 88 -8.78 7.40 -13.13
C ALA A 88 -8.29 8.30 -11.98
N THR A 89 -7.21 7.89 -11.29
CA THR A 89 -6.58 8.64 -10.20
C THR A 89 -5.07 8.70 -10.40
N ALA A 90 -4.41 9.52 -9.59
CA ALA A 90 -2.96 9.45 -9.44
C ALA A 90 -2.52 8.00 -9.11
N ASP A 91 -1.30 7.66 -9.55
CA ASP A 91 -0.72 6.34 -9.30
C ASP A 91 -0.46 6.12 -7.80
N TRP A 92 -0.26 4.85 -7.44
CA TRP A 92 0.19 4.45 -6.13
C TRP A 92 1.54 5.09 -5.80
N ARG A 93 1.73 5.45 -4.53
CA ARG A 93 3.02 5.90 -4.00
C ARG A 93 3.57 4.86 -3.03
N ILE A 94 4.86 4.60 -3.14
CA ILE A 94 5.61 3.72 -2.25
C ILE A 94 6.62 4.58 -1.51
N CYS A 95 6.53 4.58 -0.18
CA CYS A 95 7.44 5.29 0.68
C CYS A 95 8.35 4.33 1.44
N ILE A 96 9.66 4.55 1.33
CA ILE A 96 10.69 3.75 1.99
C ILE A 96 11.52 4.70 2.84
N ALA A 97 11.57 4.47 4.16
CA ALA A 97 12.28 5.33 5.10
C ALA A 97 11.95 6.83 4.93
N GLY A 98 10.66 7.14 4.71
CA GLY A 98 10.18 8.51 4.51
C GLY A 98 10.37 9.09 3.11
N GLN A 99 11.05 8.38 2.19
CA GLN A 99 11.18 8.80 0.81
C GLN A 99 10.11 8.15 -0.06
N CYS A 100 9.19 8.95 -0.57
CA CYS A 100 8.08 8.50 -1.41
C CYS A 100 8.41 8.65 -2.90
N ARG A 101 8.14 7.59 -3.67
CA ARG A 101 8.16 7.60 -5.14
C ARG A 101 6.88 7.00 -5.69
N THR A 102 6.48 7.44 -6.87
CA THR A 102 5.36 6.85 -7.61
C THR A 102 5.72 5.45 -8.10
N MET A 103 4.73 4.57 -8.26
CA MET A 103 4.99 3.17 -8.58
C MET A 103 5.65 2.98 -9.95
N ASP A 104 5.44 3.90 -10.89
CA ASP A 104 6.14 3.97 -12.18
C ASP A 104 7.67 4.17 -12.08
N SER A 105 8.16 4.61 -10.92
CA SER A 105 9.60 4.67 -10.63
C SER A 105 10.22 3.28 -10.40
N TYR A 106 9.41 2.24 -10.23
CA TYR A 106 9.86 0.87 -9.93
C TYR A 106 9.44 -0.14 -11.01
N VAL A 107 8.28 0.04 -11.62
CA VAL A 107 7.72 -0.84 -12.66
C VAL A 107 7.21 0.00 -13.84
N PRO A 108 7.03 -0.57 -15.05
CA PRO A 108 6.49 0.17 -16.19
C PRO A 108 5.18 0.91 -15.85
N ALA A 109 5.00 2.11 -16.43
CA ALA A 109 3.84 2.96 -16.16
C ALA A 109 2.50 2.33 -16.60
N ASP A 110 2.55 1.46 -17.60
CA ASP A 110 1.42 0.71 -18.16
C ASP A 110 1.21 -0.67 -17.50
N ALA A 111 2.05 -1.04 -16.52
CA ALA A 111 1.90 -2.31 -15.82
C ALA A 111 0.63 -2.32 -14.96
N ASP A 112 -0.29 -3.23 -15.28
CA ASP A 112 -1.51 -3.52 -14.53
C ASP A 112 -1.89 -5.01 -14.65
N PRO A 113 -2.14 -5.74 -13.55
CA PRO A 113 -1.91 -5.32 -12.17
C PRO A 113 -0.42 -5.31 -11.81
N VAL A 114 -0.08 -4.57 -10.74
CA VAL A 114 1.20 -4.69 -10.04
C VAL A 114 0.96 -5.49 -8.75
N VAL A 115 1.75 -6.54 -8.52
CA VAL A 115 1.62 -7.39 -7.34
C VAL A 115 2.77 -7.14 -6.38
N MET A 116 2.47 -6.79 -5.13
CA MET A 116 3.46 -6.70 -4.06
C MET A 116 3.49 -8.03 -3.29
N LYS A 117 4.68 -8.60 -3.11
CA LYS A 117 4.90 -9.81 -2.31
C LYS A 117 6.24 -9.76 -1.57
N VAL A 118 6.45 -10.70 -0.65
CA VAL A 118 7.79 -10.96 -0.12
C VAL A 118 8.66 -11.53 -1.26
N CYS A 119 9.85 -10.98 -1.47
CA CYS A 119 10.78 -11.50 -2.48
C CYS A 119 11.12 -12.97 -2.16
N GLU A 120 11.01 -13.82 -3.16
CA GLU A 120 11.60 -15.16 -3.13
C GLU A 120 13.11 -15.00 -3.32
N GLY A 121 13.88 -15.70 -2.48
CA GLY A 121 15.34 -15.70 -2.52
C GLY A 121 15.89 -16.49 -3.70
#